data_AF-A0A8X7TUV0-F1
#
_entry.id   AF-A0A8X7TUV0-F1
#
_cell.length_a   1.000
_cell.length_b   1.000
_cell.length_c   1.000
_cell.angle_alpha   90.00
_cell.angle_beta   90.00
_cell.angle_gamma   90.00
#
_symmetry.space_group_name_H-M   'P 1'
#
loop_
_entity.id
_entity.type
_entity.pdbx_description
1 polymer ?
#
loop_
_entity_poly.entity_id
_entity_poly.type
_entity_poly.pdbx_seq_one_letter_code
_entity_poly.pdbx_strand_id
1 'polypeptide(L)'
;MKQQHFLVAFFVVLFSFLLFVYLSEGKSEVAEDYWKKMMKREPLPEPIKDILNNPFRTGQERFAKNFNTKSVVIIYHNPNV
;
A
#
# COMPACT_ATOMS: atom_id res chain seq x y z
N MET A 1 -16.40 -16.66 40.38
CA MET A 1 -16.98 -16.30 39.05
C MET A 1 -16.34 -15.05 38.44
N LYS A 2 -16.32 -13.88 39.09
CA LYS A 2 -15.79 -12.61 38.50
C LYS A 2 -14.34 -12.70 37.95
N GLN A 3 -13.44 -13.38 38.65
CA GLN A 3 -12.05 -13.55 38.18
C GLN A 3 -11.90 -14.48 36.97
N GLN A 4 -12.77 -15.49 36.83
CA GLN A 4 -12.73 -16.39 35.67
C GLN A 4 -13.17 -15.66 34.40
N HIS A 5 -14.18 -14.79 34.49
CA HIS A 5 -14.58 -13.94 33.36
C HIS A 5 -13.47 -12.97 32.93
N PHE A 6 -12.70 -12.43 33.88
CA PHE A 6 -11.56 -11.55 33.57
C PHE A 6 -10.43 -12.29 32.85
N LEU A 7 -10.05 -13.48 33.32
CA LEU A 7 -9.03 -14.30 32.66
C LEU A 7 -9.45 -14.72 31.24
N VAL A 8 -10.71 -15.09 31.06
CA VAL A 8 -11.26 -15.41 29.73
C VAL A 8 -11.23 -14.20 28.82
N ALA A 9 -11.66 -13.02 29.29
CA ALA A 9 -11.62 -11.79 28.49
C ALA A 9 -10.19 -11.41 28.10
N PHE A 10 -9.24 -11.52 29.03
CA PHE A 10 -7.83 -11.28 28.75
C PHE A 10 -7.29 -12.22 27.66
N PHE A 11 -7.63 -13.51 27.73
CA PHE A 11 -7.21 -14.50 26.74
C PHE A 11 -7.79 -14.21 25.35
N VAL A 12 -9.06 -13.82 25.28
CA VAL A 12 -9.73 -13.45 24.01
C VAL A 12 -9.08 -12.21 23.39
N VAL A 13 -8.79 -11.18 24.19
CA VAL A 13 -8.12 -9.96 23.71
C VAL A 13 -6.71 -10.26 23.23
N LEU A 14 -5.94 -11.04 23.99
CA LEU A 14 -4.59 -11.46 23.62
C LEU A 14 -4.60 -12.26 22.31
N PHE A 15 -5.50 -13.23 22.19
CA PHE A 15 -5.64 -14.04 20.98
C PHE A 15 -6.03 -13.21 19.76
N SER A 16 -6.97 -12.28 19.93
CA SER A 16 -7.39 -11.34 18.87
C SER A 16 -6.22 -10.45 18.42
N PHE A 17 -5.41 -9.98 19.37
CA PHE A 17 -4.22 -9.20 19.07
C PHE A 17 -3.17 -10.01 18.31
N LEU A 18 -2.89 -11.25 18.73
CA LEU A 18 -1.97 -12.14 18.00
C LEU A 18 -2.45 -12.41 16.57
N LEU A 19 -3.75 -12.67 16.39
CA LEU A 19 -4.33 -12.85 15.05
C LEU A 19 -4.19 -11.60 14.20
N PHE A 20 -4.42 -10.42 14.77
CA PHE A 20 -4.26 -9.15 14.07
C PHE A 20 -2.81 -8.96 13.62
N VAL A 21 -1.84 -9.18 14.51
CA VAL A 21 -0.41 -9.09 14.16
C VAL A 21 -0.07 -10.06 13.02
N TYR A 22 -0.50 -11.31 13.12
CA TYR A 22 -0.28 -12.33 12.09
C TYR A 22 -0.88 -11.95 10.72
N LEU A 23 -2.06 -11.34 10.70
CA LEU A 23 -2.71 -10.89 9.46
C LEU A 23 -2.19 -9.54 8.94
N SER A 24 -1.60 -8.72 9.81
CA SER A 24 -1.12 -7.38 9.48
C SER A 24 0.23 -7.37 8.76
N GLU A 25 0.95 -8.49 8.73
CA GLU A 25 2.04 -8.68 7.76
C GLU A 25 1.45 -8.69 6.36
N GLY A 26 1.35 -7.51 5.76
CA GLY A 26 1.13 -7.31 4.33
C GLY A 26 2.31 -7.92 3.58
N LYS A 27 2.30 -9.24 3.41
CA LYS A 27 3.30 -9.99 2.66
C LYS A 27 3.45 -9.34 1.29
N SER A 28 4.66 -8.86 0.98
CA SER A 28 4.99 -8.28 -0.33
C SER A 28 4.66 -9.25 -1.49
N GLU A 29 4.71 -10.55 -1.21
CA GLU A 29 4.31 -11.64 -2.09
C GLU A 29 2.85 -11.51 -2.58
N VAL A 30 1.92 -11.10 -1.69
CA VAL A 30 0.50 -10.89 -2.05
C VAL A 30 0.34 -9.71 -3.01
N ALA A 31 1.17 -8.67 -2.86
CA ALA A 31 1.13 -7.50 -3.73
C ALA A 31 1.63 -7.84 -5.15
N GLU A 32 2.66 -8.68 -5.27
CA GLU A 32 3.19 -9.11 -6.56
C GLU A 32 2.20 -10.02 -7.31
N ASP A 33 1.61 -10.99 -6.62
CA ASP A 33 0.59 -11.87 -7.21
C ASP A 33 -0.67 -11.11 -7.63
N TYR A 34 -1.12 -10.17 -6.80
CA TYR A 34 -2.23 -9.29 -7.14
C TYR A 34 -1.94 -8.43 -8.37
N TRP A 35 -0.75 -7.80 -8.42
CA TRP A 35 -0.32 -7.00 -9.56
C TRP A 35 -0.28 -7.82 -10.84
N LYS A 36 0.36 -9.00 -10.78
CA LYS A 36 0.47 -9.92 -11.91
C LYS A 36 -0.90 -10.35 -12.43
N LYS A 37 -1.88 -10.57 -11.54
CA LYS A 37 -3.25 -10.90 -11.92
C LYS A 37 -3.97 -9.73 -12.59
N MET A 38 -3.84 -8.52 -12.06
CA MET A 38 -4.55 -7.34 -12.57
C MET A 38 -3.93 -6.79 -13.87
N MET A 39 -2.59 -6.78 -13.95
CA MET A 39 -1.82 -6.19 -15.05
C MET A 39 -1.39 -7.24 -16.08
N LYS A 40 -2.16 -8.31 -16.25
CA LYS A 40 -1.95 -9.33 -17.30
C LYS A 40 -0.52 -9.90 -17.34
N ARG A 41 0.05 -10.19 -16.17
CA ARG A 41 1.40 -10.73 -15.96
C ARG A 41 2.55 -9.75 -16.22
N GLU A 42 2.28 -8.46 -16.32
CA GLU A 42 3.34 -7.45 -16.30
C GLU A 42 4.06 -7.44 -14.94
N PRO A 43 5.38 -7.22 -14.92
CA PRO A 43 6.14 -7.13 -13.68
C PRO A 43 5.74 -5.89 -12.88
N LEU A 44 5.86 -5.97 -11.56
CA LEU A 44 5.65 -4.82 -10.69
C LEU A 44 6.71 -3.75 -10.99
N PRO A 45 6.34 -2.49 -11.27
CA PRO A 45 7.29 -1.41 -11.51
C PRO A 45 8.22 -1.22 -10.30
N GLU A 46 9.51 -1.02 -10.57
CA GLU A 46 10.53 -0.81 -9.53
C GLU A 46 10.14 0.25 -8.49
N PRO A 47 9.57 1.43 -8.86
CA PRO A 47 9.19 2.45 -7.87
C PRO A 47 8.12 1.98 -6.87
N ILE A 48 7.21 1.10 -7.31
CA ILE A 48 6.13 0.58 -6.46
C ILE A 48 6.68 -0.53 -5.56
N LYS A 49 7.51 -1.42 -6.11
CA LYS A 49 8.22 -2.46 -5.36
C LYS A 49 9.05 -1.85 -4.22
N ASP A 50 9.70 -0.74 -4.54
CA ASP A 50 10.51 0.03 -3.62
C ASP A 50 9.74 0.65 -2.43
N ILE A 51 8.47 1.00 -2.64
CA ILE A 51 7.56 1.52 -1.60
C ILE A 51 7.07 0.38 -0.72
N LEU A 52 6.67 -0.75 -1.33
CA LEU A 52 6.20 -1.93 -0.60
C LEU A 52 7.26 -2.50 0.34
N ASN A 53 8.53 -2.48 -0.08
CA ASN A 53 9.65 -2.98 0.70
C ASN A 53 10.09 -2.04 1.83
N ASN A 54 9.73 -0.75 1.77
CA ASN A 54 10.08 0.22 2.81
C ASN A 54 8.99 1.30 2.93
N PRO A 55 7.91 1.01 3.67
CA PRO A 55 6.76 1.91 3.81
C PRO A 55 7.08 3.20 4.56
N PHE A 56 8.23 3.26 5.25
CA PHE A 56 8.66 4.40 6.05
C PHE A 56 9.75 5.25 5.39
N ARG A 57 10.02 5.09 4.08
CA ARG A 57 10.90 6.04 3.38
C ARG A 57 10.25 7.42 3.41
N THR A 58 10.84 8.33 4.19
CA THR A 58 10.50 9.75 4.24
C THR A 58 10.47 10.28 2.81
N GLY A 59 9.26 10.59 2.31
CA GLY A 59 8.93 10.76 0.89
C GLY A 59 9.61 11.93 0.15
N GLN A 60 10.69 12.49 0.69
CA GLN A 60 11.43 13.61 0.12
C GLN A 60 12.54 13.20 -0.86
N GLU A 61 13.02 11.95 -0.83
CA GLU A 61 14.25 11.60 -1.56
C GLU A 61 14.05 10.89 -2.90
N ARG A 62 12.88 10.30 -3.18
CA ARG A 62 12.65 9.50 -4.41
C ARG A 62 11.77 10.13 -5.47
N PHE A 63 10.75 10.89 -5.06
CA PHE A 63 9.97 11.67 -6.02
C PHE A 63 10.66 13.01 -6.21
N ALA A 64 11.72 13.02 -7.02
CA ALA A 64 12.19 14.26 -7.61
C ALA A 64 10.96 14.90 -8.26
N LYS A 65 10.50 16.04 -7.71
CA LYS A 65 9.33 16.79 -8.16
C LYS A 65 9.68 17.45 -9.49
N ASN A 66 9.88 16.62 -10.50
CA ASN A 66 10.25 17.00 -11.87
C ASN A 66 9.01 17.32 -12.69
N PHE A 67 7.82 17.27 -12.08
CA PHE A 67 6.63 17.83 -12.67
C PHE A 67 6.89 19.31 -12.91
N ASN A 68 7.08 19.67 -14.18
CA ASN A 68 7.15 21.05 -14.61
C ASN A 68 5.84 21.71 -14.20
N THR A 69 5.86 22.46 -13.09
CA THR A 69 4.67 23.16 -12.57
C THR A 69 4.22 24.29 -13.49
N LYS A 70 4.90 24.54 -14.61
CA LYS A 70 4.37 25.41 -15.65
C LYS A 70 3.03 24.83 -16.11
N SER A 71 1.98 25.63 -15.98
CA SER A 71 0.69 25.34 -16.58
C SER A 71 0.88 25.17 -18.08
N VAL A 72 0.90 23.92 -18.56
CA VAL A 72 0.81 23.63 -19.99
C VAL A 72 -0.66 23.78 -20.35
N VAL A 73 -1.03 24.95 -20.86
CA VAL A 73 -2.34 25.17 -21.47
C VAL A 73 -2.32 24.51 -22.85
N ILE A 74 -2.88 23.31 -22.94
CA ILE A 74 -3.07 22.61 -24.22
C ILE A 74 -4.37 23.12 -24.83
N ILE A 75 -4.27 24.05 -25.79
CA ILE A 75 -5.43 24.53 -26.56
C ILE A 75 -5.59 23.60 -27.78
N TYR A 76 -6.64 22.79 -27.78
CA TYR A 76 -7.04 22.05 -28.97
C TYR A 76 -7.83 22.99 -29.88
N HIS A 77 -7.22 23.41 -30.99
CA HIS A 77 -7.96 24.04 -32.08
C HIS A 77 -8.60 22.95 -32.93
N ASN A 78 -9.92 23.01 -33.11
CA ASN A 78 -10.59 22.23 -34.14
C ASN A 78 -10.43 22.99 -35.47
N PRO A 79 -9.69 22.48 -36.45
CA PRO A 79 -9.45 23.19 -37.71
C PRO A 79 -10.68 23.23 -38.64
N ASN A 80 -11.80 22.61 -38.25
CA ASN A 80 -12.98 22.44 -39.11
C ASN A 80 -14.26 23.09 -38.54
N VAL A 81 -14.15 24.24 -37.87
CA VAL A 81 -15.28 25.10 -37.47
C VAL A 81 -15.12 26.50 -38.05
#